data_AF-A0A6B2E261-F1
#
_entry.id   AF-A0A6B2E261-F1
#
_cell.length_a   1.000
_cell.length_b   1.000
_cell.length_c   1.000
_cell.angle_alpha   90.00
_cell.angle_beta   90.00
_cell.angle_gamma   90.00
#
_symmetry.space_group_name_H-M   'P 1'
#
loop_
_entity.id
_entity.type
_entity.pdbx_description
1 polymer ?
#
loop_
_entity_poly.entity_id
_entity_poly.type
_entity_poly.pdbx_seq_one_letter_code
_entity_poly.pdbx_strand_id
1 'polypeptide(L)'
;VVRVLLDLLALGAPGLAYVAWVALGGGFAEMVEQLTGGVPAYGERLLGLWLADPEVLTKAPVRELGFFAVIAVVLLAVRLPGDRLGAAGRVASWLLVLAGAAAVVWTVVDGRFTGSSRWADVLWWIVAVSVPVNAAVARKVPWAGLLVLATGFMTSLSWGNDTPTLLTGTLALTALLLLSHVVPPRPRLARRWVTATAGLTAVAVCGWVVVARHDQAAYLDLGHDRLTADLGDVSPAMSGIRTNPSTYAYVRQIRDCLDRFPAPRTAVLPDNAFAYPAFGLTNPFPLEWPLPLEIVGDAPQRMLAKSDELNREGGYLVLFQTVPSRLLATGGPVPAEVPADTPVFTYLGLERAIQARLTGRVVTCGSFVGKYAP
;
A
#
# COMPACT_ATOMS: atom_id res chain seq x y z
N VAL A 1 -1.07 -38.30 15.96
CA VAL A 1 -2.52 -38.00 15.91
C VAL A 1 -2.91 -36.90 16.90
N VAL A 2 -2.72 -37.08 18.21
CA VAL A 2 -3.07 -36.05 19.23
C VAL A 2 -2.44 -34.69 18.97
N ARG A 3 -1.13 -34.63 18.66
CA ARG A 3 -0.43 -33.38 18.35
C ARG A 3 -1.01 -32.66 17.12
N VAL A 4 -1.30 -33.40 16.06
CA VAL A 4 -1.91 -32.85 14.83
C VAL A 4 -3.31 -32.29 15.13
N LEU A 5 -4.09 -32.98 15.97
CA LEU A 5 -5.39 -32.48 16.43
C LEU A 5 -5.27 -31.19 17.24
N LEU A 6 -4.29 -31.12 18.15
CA LEU A 6 -4.03 -29.91 18.93
C LEU A 6 -3.56 -28.75 18.04
N ASP A 7 -2.70 -29.03 17.06
CA ASP A 7 -2.24 -28.02 16.10
C ASP A 7 -3.40 -27.51 15.23
N LEU A 8 -4.28 -28.39 14.76
CA LEU A 8 -5.48 -28.02 14.01
C LEU A 8 -6.49 -27.25 14.85
N LEU A 9 -6.69 -27.64 16.11
CA LEU A 9 -7.54 -26.90 17.05
C LEU A 9 -6.95 -25.53 17.35
N ALA A 10 -5.64 -25.43 17.58
CA ALA A 10 -4.98 -24.14 17.81
C ALA A 10 -5.07 -23.22 16.58
N LEU A 11 -4.99 -23.79 15.37
CA LEU A 11 -5.13 -23.05 14.12
C LEU A 11 -6.58 -22.60 13.86
N GLY A 12 -7.56 -23.47 14.16
CA GLY A 12 -8.98 -23.26 13.87
C GLY A 12 -9.76 -22.52 14.95
N ALA A 13 -9.32 -22.58 16.21
CA ALA A 13 -10.04 -21.99 17.35
C ALA A 13 -10.31 -20.48 17.20
N PRO A 14 -9.37 -19.64 16.72
CA PRO A 14 -9.65 -18.22 16.52
C PRO A 14 -10.77 -17.97 15.50
N GLY A 15 -10.77 -18.72 14.39
CA GLY A 15 -11.81 -18.61 13.36
C GLY A 15 -13.18 -19.06 13.89
N LEU A 16 -13.21 -20.17 14.64
CA LEU A 16 -14.44 -20.65 15.28
C LEU A 16 -14.96 -19.67 16.34
N ALA A 17 -14.08 -19.09 17.15
CA ALA A 17 -14.43 -18.10 18.16
C ALA A 17 -15.00 -16.82 17.51
N TYR A 18 -14.42 -16.35 16.40
CA TYR A 18 -14.94 -15.22 15.64
C TYR A 18 -16.34 -15.49 15.10
N VAL A 19 -16.55 -16.64 14.45
CA VAL A 19 -17.87 -17.04 13.92
C VAL A 19 -18.90 -17.13 15.04
N ALA A 20 -18.54 -17.73 16.18
CA ALA A 20 -19.43 -17.81 17.34
C ALA A 20 -19.79 -16.43 17.89
N TRP A 21 -18.82 -15.52 18.00
CA TRP A 21 -19.04 -14.14 18.46
C TRP A 21 -20.01 -13.38 17.54
N VAL A 22 -19.77 -13.42 16.22
CA VAL A 22 -20.63 -12.77 15.22
C VAL A 22 -22.05 -13.35 15.25
N ALA A 23 -22.18 -14.68 15.38
CA ALA A 23 -23.47 -15.34 15.47
C ALA A 23 -24.25 -14.97 16.74
N LEU A 24 -23.57 -14.91 17.90
CA LEU A 24 -24.17 -14.47 19.16
C LEU A 24 -24.63 -13.00 19.11
N GLY A 25 -23.97 -12.17 18.30
CA GLY A 25 -24.37 -10.78 18.02
C GLY A 25 -25.49 -10.63 16.98
N GLY A 26 -26.02 -11.74 16.45
CA GLY A 26 -27.07 -11.72 15.42
C GLY A 26 -26.58 -11.45 13.99
N GLY A 27 -25.28 -11.23 13.78
CA GLY A 27 -24.70 -10.85 12.48
C GLY A 27 -24.31 -12.01 11.56
N PHE A 28 -24.81 -13.23 11.81
CA PHE A 28 -24.38 -14.42 11.06
C PHE A 28 -24.82 -14.36 9.59
N ALA A 29 -26.02 -13.86 9.31
CA ALA A 29 -26.55 -13.77 7.94
C ALA A 29 -25.72 -12.78 7.11
N GLU A 30 -25.42 -11.62 7.66
CA GLU A 30 -24.59 -10.57 7.05
C GLU A 30 -23.15 -11.06 6.84
N MET A 31 -22.60 -11.83 7.79
CA MET A 31 -21.29 -12.47 7.61
C MET A 31 -21.29 -13.46 6.46
N VAL A 32 -22.33 -14.31 6.33
CA VAL A 32 -22.45 -15.23 5.20
C VAL A 32 -22.60 -14.46 3.89
N GLU A 33 -23.43 -13.42 3.86
CA GLU A 33 -23.61 -12.57 2.68
C GLU A 33 -22.30 -11.87 2.27
N GLN A 34 -21.52 -11.36 3.23
CA GLN A 34 -20.21 -10.79 2.96
C GLN A 34 -19.20 -11.82 2.45
N LEU A 35 -19.15 -13.01 3.05
CA LEU A 35 -18.22 -14.07 2.67
C LEU A 35 -18.58 -14.74 1.33
N THR A 36 -19.86 -14.74 0.96
CA THR A 36 -20.35 -15.43 -0.26
C THR A 36 -20.67 -14.48 -1.40
N GLY A 37 -20.95 -13.20 -1.11
CA GLY A 37 -21.26 -12.15 -2.08
C GLY A 37 -20.02 -11.49 -2.68
N GLY A 38 -18.84 -11.71 -2.12
CA GLY A 38 -17.58 -11.21 -2.67
C GLY A 38 -17.20 -11.86 -4.00
N VAL A 39 -16.77 -11.07 -4.97
CA VAL A 39 -16.11 -11.60 -6.17
C VAL A 39 -14.77 -12.18 -5.74
N PRO A 40 -14.41 -13.43 -6.13
CA PRO A 40 -13.16 -14.04 -5.72
C PRO A 40 -11.97 -13.16 -6.13
N ALA A 41 -11.09 -12.84 -5.19
CA ALA A 41 -9.82 -12.21 -5.49
C ALA A 41 -8.90 -13.27 -6.12
N TYR A 42 -8.58 -13.12 -7.41
CA TYR A 42 -7.77 -14.09 -8.16
C TYR A 42 -6.38 -13.55 -8.53
N GLY A 43 -5.91 -12.50 -7.86
CA GLY A 43 -4.64 -11.82 -8.16
C GLY A 43 -4.72 -11.04 -9.46
N GLU A 44 -5.85 -10.36 -9.70
CA GLU A 44 -6.14 -9.62 -10.94
C GLU A 44 -5.01 -8.69 -11.35
N ARG A 45 -4.35 -8.00 -10.41
CA ARG A 45 -3.21 -7.15 -10.75
C ARG A 45 -2.00 -7.92 -11.25
N LEU A 46 -1.63 -9.03 -10.62
CA LEU A 46 -0.48 -9.86 -11.04
C LEU A 46 -0.68 -10.42 -12.44
N LEU A 47 -1.89 -10.87 -12.75
CA LEU A 47 -2.26 -11.40 -14.07
C LEU A 47 -2.47 -10.27 -15.09
N GLY A 48 -3.08 -9.17 -14.65
CA GLY A 48 -3.31 -7.95 -15.42
C GLY A 48 -2.03 -7.29 -15.90
N LEU A 49 -0.87 -7.58 -15.28
CA LEU A 49 0.45 -7.21 -15.81
C LEU A 49 0.63 -7.65 -17.27
N TRP A 50 0.08 -8.81 -17.63
CA TRP A 50 0.18 -9.39 -18.96
C TRP A 50 -1.05 -9.15 -19.83
N LEU A 51 -2.23 -9.01 -19.20
CA LEU A 51 -3.51 -9.01 -19.90
C LEU A 51 -4.06 -7.60 -20.18
N ALA A 52 -3.67 -6.59 -19.41
CA ALA A 52 -4.34 -5.28 -19.46
C ALA A 52 -3.85 -4.37 -20.61
N ASP A 53 -2.56 -4.41 -20.95
CA ASP A 53 -1.98 -3.55 -22.00
C ASP A 53 -0.62 -4.10 -22.49
N PRO A 54 -0.49 -4.55 -23.76
CA PRO A 54 0.77 -5.04 -24.32
C PRO A 54 1.91 -4.00 -24.28
N GLU A 55 1.60 -2.70 -24.32
CA GLU A 55 2.63 -1.65 -24.29
C GLU A 55 3.38 -1.64 -22.95
N VAL A 56 2.71 -2.05 -21.86
CA VAL A 56 3.29 -2.08 -20.51
C VAL A 56 4.52 -2.99 -20.46
N LEU A 57 4.57 -4.05 -21.29
CA LEU A 57 5.71 -4.98 -21.37
C LEU A 57 7.02 -4.31 -21.82
N THR A 58 6.94 -3.17 -22.51
CA THR A 58 8.11 -2.44 -23.01
C THR A 58 8.55 -1.29 -22.10
N LYS A 59 7.71 -0.91 -21.13
CA LYS A 59 7.93 0.22 -20.22
C LYS A 59 8.51 -0.29 -18.90
N ALA A 60 9.30 0.55 -18.22
CA ALA A 60 9.73 0.25 -16.85
C ALA A 60 8.49 0.22 -15.92
N PRO A 61 8.43 -0.67 -14.92
CA PRO A 61 9.47 -1.63 -14.50
C PRO A 61 9.36 -3.03 -15.14
N VAL A 62 8.49 -3.23 -16.15
CA VAL A 62 8.20 -4.57 -16.72
C VAL A 62 9.23 -5.00 -17.76
N ARG A 63 9.87 -4.04 -18.43
CA ARG A 63 11.02 -4.31 -19.32
C ARG A 63 12.11 -5.11 -18.61
N GLU A 64 12.33 -4.85 -17.33
CA GLU A 64 13.30 -5.50 -16.47
C GLU A 64 12.97 -7.00 -16.30
N LEU A 65 11.68 -7.36 -16.26
CA LEU A 65 11.23 -8.76 -16.27
C LEU A 65 11.58 -9.46 -17.60
N GLY A 66 11.34 -8.78 -18.73
CA GLY A 66 11.70 -9.30 -20.04
C GLY A 66 13.21 -9.56 -20.17
N PHE A 67 14.02 -8.59 -19.73
CA PHE A 67 15.48 -8.74 -19.67
C PHE A 67 15.90 -9.90 -18.75
N PHE A 68 15.28 -10.02 -17.58
CA PHE A 68 15.54 -11.12 -16.64
C PHE A 68 15.17 -12.49 -17.24
N ALA A 69 14.04 -12.58 -17.94
CA ALA A 69 13.60 -13.81 -18.59
C ALA A 69 14.60 -14.26 -19.68
N VAL A 70 15.14 -13.32 -20.47
CA VAL A 70 16.21 -13.62 -21.45
C VAL A 70 17.45 -14.16 -20.74
N ILE A 71 17.89 -13.53 -19.65
CA ILE A 71 19.02 -14.00 -18.84
C ILE A 71 18.77 -15.42 -18.32
N ALA A 72 17.56 -15.70 -17.80
CA ALA A 72 17.17 -17.01 -17.30
C ALA A 72 17.25 -18.10 -18.38
N VAL A 73 16.76 -17.83 -19.59
CA VAL A 73 16.82 -18.78 -20.72
C VAL A 73 18.27 -19.04 -21.13
N VAL A 74 19.08 -18.00 -21.28
CA VAL A 74 20.50 -18.16 -21.64
C VAL A 74 21.27 -18.90 -20.54
N LEU A 75 20.96 -18.62 -19.27
CA LEU A 75 21.57 -19.30 -18.12
C LEU A 75 21.25 -20.80 -18.12
N LEU A 76 20.01 -21.18 -18.44
CA LEU A 76 19.64 -22.59 -18.63
C LEU A 76 20.43 -23.23 -19.77
N ALA A 77 20.52 -22.57 -20.93
CA ALA A 77 21.27 -23.08 -22.08
C ALA A 77 22.76 -23.29 -21.77
N VAL A 78 23.35 -22.42 -20.94
CA VAL A 78 24.76 -22.53 -20.53
C VAL A 78 24.97 -23.58 -19.44
N ARG A 79 24.01 -23.77 -18.51
CA ARG A 79 24.21 -24.64 -17.32
C ARG A 79 23.71 -26.07 -17.50
N LEU A 80 22.66 -26.32 -18.27
CA LEU A 80 22.14 -27.67 -18.50
C LEU A 80 23.15 -28.63 -19.14
N PRO A 81 24.05 -28.19 -20.06
CA PRO A 81 25.13 -29.03 -20.58
C PRO A 81 26.21 -29.41 -19.55
N GLY A 82 26.17 -28.86 -18.33
CA GLY A 82 27.18 -29.10 -17.29
C GLY A 82 28.53 -28.49 -17.64
N ASP A 83 29.62 -29.25 -17.44
CA ASP A 83 30.99 -28.78 -17.66
C ASP A 83 31.44 -28.83 -19.13
N ARG A 84 30.57 -29.20 -20.07
CA ARG A 84 30.90 -29.32 -21.50
C ARG A 84 31.41 -28.01 -22.13
N LEU A 85 30.98 -26.87 -21.59
CA LEU A 85 31.38 -25.54 -22.05
C LEU A 85 32.67 -25.02 -21.38
N GLY A 86 33.28 -25.80 -20.49
CA GLY A 86 34.56 -25.52 -19.86
C GLY A 86 34.64 -24.15 -19.16
N ALA A 87 35.73 -23.42 -19.38
CA ALA A 87 35.95 -22.10 -18.77
C ALA A 87 34.98 -21.03 -19.31
N ALA A 88 34.67 -21.06 -20.61
CA ALA A 88 33.78 -20.10 -21.25
C ALA A 88 32.36 -20.17 -20.66
N GLY A 89 31.82 -21.38 -20.48
CA GLY A 89 30.52 -21.58 -19.83
C GLY A 89 30.49 -21.09 -18.39
N ARG A 90 31.58 -21.27 -17.63
CA ARG A 90 31.68 -20.75 -16.25
C ARG A 90 31.69 -19.22 -16.21
N VAL A 91 32.46 -18.57 -17.09
CA VAL A 91 32.50 -17.10 -17.18
C VAL A 91 31.14 -16.55 -17.61
N ALA A 92 30.53 -17.13 -18.65
CA ALA A 92 29.19 -16.74 -19.10
C ALA A 92 28.15 -16.88 -17.99
N SER A 93 28.17 -17.98 -17.22
CA SER A 93 27.28 -18.18 -16.08
C SER A 93 27.43 -17.10 -15.01
N TRP A 94 28.68 -16.70 -14.70
CA TRP A 94 28.94 -15.62 -13.76
C TRP A 94 28.40 -14.29 -14.25
N LEU A 95 28.64 -13.93 -15.51
CA LEU A 95 28.15 -12.70 -16.11
C LEU A 95 26.61 -12.66 -16.12
N LEU A 96 25.96 -13.78 -16.46
CA LEU A 96 24.51 -13.90 -16.48
C LEU A 96 23.91 -13.78 -15.07
N VAL A 97 24.51 -14.41 -14.06
CA VAL A 97 24.02 -14.26 -12.68
C VAL A 97 24.24 -12.82 -12.17
N LEU A 98 25.36 -12.18 -12.49
CA LEU A 98 25.60 -10.78 -12.13
C LEU A 98 24.61 -9.84 -12.83
N ALA A 99 24.32 -10.07 -14.11
CA ALA A 99 23.31 -9.32 -14.85
C ALA A 99 21.90 -9.54 -14.28
N GLY A 100 21.56 -10.77 -13.91
CA GLY A 100 20.28 -11.10 -13.25
C GLY A 100 20.16 -10.43 -11.90
N ALA A 101 21.22 -10.46 -11.09
CA ALA A 101 21.26 -9.77 -9.80
C ALA A 101 21.14 -8.24 -9.97
N ALA A 102 21.82 -7.68 -10.98
CA ALA A 102 21.70 -6.26 -11.32
C ALA A 102 20.27 -5.89 -11.73
N ALA A 103 19.58 -6.74 -12.50
CA ALA A 103 18.18 -6.52 -12.84
C ALA A 103 17.27 -6.51 -11.61
N VAL A 104 17.44 -7.46 -10.66
CA VAL A 104 16.70 -7.48 -9.39
C VAL A 104 16.92 -6.19 -8.59
N VAL A 105 18.18 -5.80 -8.40
CA VAL A 105 18.53 -4.58 -7.65
C VAL A 105 17.98 -3.34 -8.36
N TRP A 106 18.07 -3.29 -9.69
CA TRP A 106 17.55 -2.19 -10.48
C TRP A 106 16.02 -2.07 -10.33
N THR A 107 15.27 -3.16 -10.36
CA THR A 107 13.81 -3.15 -10.13
C THR A 107 13.46 -2.54 -8.76
N VAL A 108 14.25 -2.86 -7.71
CA VAL A 108 14.05 -2.27 -6.38
C VAL A 108 14.34 -0.77 -6.37
N VAL A 109 15.46 -0.36 -7.00
CA VAL A 109 15.89 1.05 -7.06
C VAL A 109 14.91 1.89 -7.88
N ASP A 110 14.48 1.40 -9.04
CA ASP A 110 13.52 2.05 -9.94
C ASP A 110 12.12 2.14 -9.32
N GLY A 111 11.75 1.15 -8.50
CA GLY A 111 10.54 1.18 -7.67
C GLY A 111 10.51 2.28 -6.61
N ARG A 112 11.64 2.96 -6.36
CA ARG A 112 11.82 4.10 -5.43
C ARG A 112 11.36 3.84 -4.00
N PHE A 113 11.10 2.59 -3.63
CA PHE A 113 10.41 2.22 -2.38
C PHE A 113 9.04 2.91 -2.21
N THR A 114 8.44 3.38 -3.30
CA THR A 114 7.13 4.04 -3.28
C THR A 114 5.99 3.02 -3.29
N GLY A 115 4.90 3.32 -2.58
CA GLY A 115 3.75 2.42 -2.42
C GLY A 115 3.08 1.96 -3.73
N SER A 116 2.23 0.93 -3.61
CA SER A 116 1.35 0.32 -4.63
C SER A 116 1.75 0.49 -6.10
N SER A 117 2.97 0.13 -6.47
CA SER A 117 3.49 0.28 -7.83
C SER A 117 3.94 -1.08 -8.39
N ARG A 118 3.92 -1.19 -9.74
CA ARG A 118 4.08 -2.45 -10.48
C ARG A 118 5.44 -3.17 -10.27
N TRP A 119 6.43 -2.53 -9.65
CA TRP A 119 7.74 -3.15 -9.40
C TRP A 119 7.64 -4.35 -8.44
N ALA A 120 6.68 -4.35 -7.51
CA ALA A 120 6.40 -5.51 -6.66
C ALA A 120 5.92 -6.71 -7.47
N ASP A 121 5.03 -6.48 -8.45
CA ASP A 121 4.54 -7.51 -9.38
C ASP A 121 5.71 -8.09 -10.19
N VAL A 122 6.62 -7.22 -10.66
CA VAL A 122 7.82 -7.62 -11.40
C VAL A 122 8.74 -8.50 -10.55
N LEU A 123 9.00 -8.13 -9.29
CA LEU A 123 9.81 -8.96 -8.39
C LEU A 123 9.18 -10.33 -8.13
N TRP A 124 7.85 -10.38 -8.01
CA TRP A 124 7.13 -11.65 -7.87
C TRP A 124 7.34 -12.54 -9.10
N TRP A 125 7.21 -11.99 -10.31
CA TRP A 125 7.46 -12.73 -11.54
C TRP A 125 8.93 -13.13 -11.72
N ILE A 126 9.87 -12.30 -11.29
CA ILE A 126 11.29 -12.65 -11.24
C ILE A 126 11.52 -13.89 -10.37
N VAL A 127 10.90 -13.97 -9.19
CA VAL A 127 10.97 -15.17 -8.34
C VAL A 127 10.29 -16.36 -9.03
N ALA A 128 9.13 -16.14 -9.65
CA ALA A 128 8.40 -17.17 -10.40
C ALA A 128 9.25 -17.79 -11.53
N VAL A 129 10.12 -16.99 -12.18
CA VAL A 129 11.10 -17.46 -13.18
C VAL A 129 12.33 -18.08 -12.51
N SER A 130 12.81 -17.51 -11.41
CA SER A 130 14.02 -17.98 -10.71
C SER A 130 13.85 -19.38 -10.11
N VAL A 131 12.65 -19.71 -9.61
CA VAL A 131 12.33 -21.02 -9.02
C VAL A 131 12.55 -22.19 -10.00
N PRO A 132 11.93 -22.23 -11.20
CA PRO A 132 12.14 -23.31 -12.15
C PRO A 132 13.57 -23.34 -12.71
N VAL A 133 14.20 -22.17 -12.92
CA VAL A 133 15.61 -22.11 -13.35
C VAL A 133 16.52 -22.75 -12.31
N ASN A 134 16.37 -22.37 -11.04
CA ASN A 134 17.13 -22.95 -9.96
C ASN A 134 16.87 -24.45 -9.83
N ALA A 135 15.59 -24.87 -9.89
CA ALA A 135 15.22 -26.27 -9.80
C ALA A 135 15.84 -27.12 -10.91
N ALA A 136 15.87 -26.60 -12.15
CA ALA A 136 16.45 -27.28 -13.30
C ALA A 136 17.97 -27.40 -13.20
N VAL A 137 18.67 -26.32 -12.80
CA VAL A 137 20.14 -26.34 -12.71
C VAL A 137 20.63 -27.10 -11.48
N ALA A 138 20.02 -26.88 -10.32
CA ALA A 138 20.40 -27.54 -9.07
C ALA A 138 19.83 -28.97 -8.94
N ARG A 139 18.91 -29.35 -9.84
CA ARG A 139 18.19 -30.64 -9.81
C ARG A 139 17.49 -30.92 -8.49
N LYS A 140 17.00 -29.86 -7.83
CA LYS A 140 16.33 -29.92 -6.53
C LYS A 140 15.26 -28.84 -6.45
N VAL A 141 14.09 -29.18 -5.94
CA VAL A 141 13.00 -28.22 -5.74
C VAL A 141 13.38 -27.21 -4.64
N PRO A 142 13.39 -25.90 -4.94
CA PRO A 142 13.70 -24.87 -3.94
C PRO A 142 12.43 -24.53 -3.14
N TRP A 143 12.07 -25.39 -2.18
CA TRP A 143 10.85 -25.23 -1.37
C TRP A 143 10.70 -23.86 -0.70
N ALA A 144 11.79 -23.28 -0.19
CA ALA A 144 11.76 -21.93 0.38
C ALA A 144 11.34 -20.86 -0.65
N GLY A 145 11.83 -20.96 -1.88
CA GLY A 145 11.45 -20.05 -2.97
C GLY A 145 9.99 -20.21 -3.37
N LEU A 146 9.49 -21.45 -3.42
CA LEU A 146 8.06 -21.73 -3.66
C LEU A 146 7.16 -21.17 -2.56
N LEU A 147 7.56 -21.31 -1.29
CA LEU A 147 6.82 -20.75 -0.16
C LEU A 147 6.76 -19.22 -0.25
N VAL A 148 7.89 -18.56 -0.51
CA VAL A 148 7.91 -17.10 -0.70
C VAL A 148 7.05 -16.67 -1.87
N LEU A 149 7.06 -17.40 -2.98
CA LEU A 149 6.20 -17.13 -4.14
C LEU A 149 4.71 -17.25 -3.78
N ALA A 150 4.35 -18.32 -3.06
CA ALA A 150 2.98 -18.56 -2.60
C ALA A 150 2.52 -17.49 -1.59
N THR A 151 3.36 -17.10 -0.64
CA THR A 151 3.04 -16.01 0.30
C THR A 151 2.93 -14.69 -0.45
N GLY A 152 3.78 -14.42 -1.44
CA GLY A 152 3.66 -13.28 -2.35
C GLY A 152 2.29 -13.23 -3.04
N PHE A 153 1.87 -14.34 -3.62
CA PHE A 153 0.55 -14.45 -4.22
C PHE A 153 -0.57 -14.19 -3.20
N MET A 154 -0.52 -14.84 -2.02
CA MET A 154 -1.49 -14.62 -0.95
C MET A 154 -1.54 -13.16 -0.50
N THR A 155 -0.39 -12.46 -0.39
CA THR A 155 -0.38 -11.03 -0.05
C THR A 155 -1.01 -10.16 -1.12
N SER A 156 -0.88 -10.53 -2.41
CA SER A 156 -1.52 -9.80 -3.50
C SER A 156 -3.05 -9.99 -3.56
N LEU A 157 -3.61 -10.94 -2.80
CA LEU A 157 -5.06 -11.10 -2.64
C LEU A 157 -5.64 -10.11 -1.63
N SER A 158 -4.79 -9.36 -0.91
CA SER A 158 -5.24 -8.34 0.02
C SER A 158 -5.96 -7.21 -0.72
N TRP A 159 -7.17 -6.89 -0.26
CA TRP A 159 -7.98 -5.80 -0.81
C TRP A 159 -7.32 -4.42 -0.65
N GLY A 160 -6.58 -4.19 0.45
CA GLY A 160 -5.95 -2.90 0.72
C GLY A 160 -4.69 -2.63 -0.10
N ASN A 161 -4.04 -3.69 -0.60
CA ASN A 161 -2.93 -3.59 -1.55
C ASN A 161 -2.86 -4.87 -2.37
N ASP A 162 -3.43 -4.82 -3.57
CA ASP A 162 -3.56 -5.91 -4.54
C ASP A 162 -2.23 -6.28 -5.24
N THR A 163 -1.10 -6.05 -4.56
CA THR A 163 0.26 -6.33 -5.02
C THR A 163 1.08 -6.93 -3.89
N PRO A 164 2.12 -7.72 -4.16
CA PRO A 164 2.95 -8.33 -3.12
C PRO A 164 3.96 -7.34 -2.49
N THR A 165 3.59 -6.07 -2.39
CA THR A 165 4.47 -4.97 -1.95
C THR A 165 5.07 -5.23 -0.56
N LEU A 166 4.30 -5.84 0.35
CA LEU A 166 4.75 -6.17 1.72
C LEU A 166 5.88 -7.22 1.76
N LEU A 167 6.06 -8.00 0.69
CA LEU A 167 7.08 -9.03 0.58
C LEU A 167 8.20 -8.66 -0.38
N THR A 168 8.23 -7.45 -0.92
CA THR A 168 9.21 -7.01 -1.93
C THR A 168 10.67 -7.27 -1.53
N GLY A 169 11.06 -6.95 -0.29
CA GLY A 169 12.39 -7.25 0.23
C GLY A 169 12.69 -8.75 0.25
N THR A 170 11.74 -9.55 0.72
CA THR A 170 11.85 -11.02 0.76
C THR A 170 11.90 -11.62 -0.65
N LEU A 171 11.11 -11.10 -1.59
CA LEU A 171 11.10 -11.50 -2.99
C LEU A 171 12.45 -11.22 -3.66
N ALA A 172 12.98 -10.01 -3.50
CA ALA A 172 14.28 -9.63 -4.05
C ALA A 172 15.41 -10.50 -3.47
N LEU A 173 15.46 -10.68 -2.14
CA LEU A 173 16.45 -11.54 -1.49
C LEU A 173 16.33 -13.01 -1.93
N THR A 174 15.11 -13.50 -2.10
CA THR A 174 14.87 -14.87 -2.59
C THR A 174 15.35 -15.04 -4.02
N ALA A 175 15.08 -14.08 -4.91
CA ALA A 175 15.59 -14.11 -6.28
C ALA A 175 17.13 -14.14 -6.29
N LEU A 176 17.79 -13.27 -5.52
CA LEU A 176 19.25 -13.22 -5.40
C LEU A 176 19.83 -14.52 -4.83
N LEU A 177 19.19 -15.10 -3.81
CA LEU A 177 19.58 -16.37 -3.22
C LEU A 177 19.49 -17.51 -4.24
N LEU A 178 18.37 -17.60 -4.96
CA LEU A 178 18.15 -18.61 -6.00
C LEU A 178 19.19 -18.48 -7.12
N LEU A 179 19.49 -17.26 -7.57
CA LEU A 179 20.56 -17.01 -8.53
C LEU A 179 21.94 -17.44 -8.00
N SER A 180 22.24 -17.15 -6.73
CA SER A 180 23.53 -17.49 -6.11
C SER A 180 23.81 -19.00 -6.07
N HIS A 181 22.76 -19.83 -5.95
CA HIS A 181 22.89 -21.28 -6.00
C HIS A 181 23.20 -21.81 -7.41
N VAL A 182 22.95 -21.03 -8.46
CA VAL A 182 23.24 -21.41 -9.86
C VAL A 182 24.72 -21.14 -10.20
N VAL A 183 25.36 -20.26 -9.43
CA VAL A 183 26.74 -19.80 -9.63
C VAL A 183 27.74 -20.94 -9.44
N PRO A 184 28.69 -21.15 -10.37
CA PRO A 184 29.78 -22.10 -10.18
C PRO A 184 30.61 -21.76 -8.93
N PRO A 185 31.10 -22.75 -8.17
CA PRO A 185 31.92 -22.51 -7.00
C PRO A 185 33.07 -21.53 -7.32
N ARG A 186 33.20 -20.49 -6.50
CA ARG A 186 34.21 -19.45 -6.69
C ARG A 186 35.62 -20.07 -6.70
N PRO A 187 36.55 -19.60 -7.54
CA PRO A 187 37.96 -19.80 -7.24
C PRO A 187 38.25 -19.21 -5.84
N ARG A 188 39.08 -19.88 -5.04
CA ARG A 188 39.38 -19.59 -3.61
C ARG A 188 40.00 -18.18 -3.35
N LEU A 189 39.96 -17.27 -4.31
CA LEU A 189 40.68 -15.99 -4.30
C LEU A 189 40.03 -14.86 -3.49
N ALA A 190 38.73 -14.93 -3.18
CA ALA A 190 38.11 -13.88 -2.38
C ALA A 190 38.47 -14.06 -0.90
N ARG A 191 39.47 -13.31 -0.41
CA ARG A 191 39.81 -13.21 1.02
C ARG A 191 38.54 -12.89 1.81
N ARG A 192 38.29 -13.60 2.93
CA ARG A 192 37.12 -13.40 3.82
C ARG A 192 36.88 -11.93 4.18
N TRP A 193 37.96 -11.16 4.31
CA TRP A 193 37.91 -9.72 4.56
C TRP A 193 37.28 -8.93 3.40
N VAL A 194 37.57 -9.27 2.14
CA VAL A 194 36.95 -8.61 0.98
C VAL A 194 35.45 -8.83 0.97
N THR A 195 34.99 -10.04 1.24
CA THR A 195 33.56 -10.34 1.34
C THR A 195 32.89 -9.64 2.53
N ALA A 196 33.58 -9.57 3.68
CA ALA A 196 33.07 -8.90 4.86
C ALA A 196 32.98 -7.38 4.66
N THR A 197 34.03 -6.76 4.11
CA THR A 197 34.04 -5.32 3.80
C THR A 197 32.99 -4.99 2.73
N ALA A 198 32.87 -5.79 1.66
CA ALA A 198 31.85 -5.57 0.64
C ALA A 198 30.43 -5.68 1.22
N GLY A 199 30.18 -6.67 2.09
CA GLY A 199 28.90 -6.80 2.80
C GLY A 199 28.60 -5.61 3.70
N LEU A 200 29.57 -5.17 4.51
CA LEU A 200 29.42 -4.02 5.39
C LEU A 200 29.18 -2.73 4.60
N THR A 201 29.93 -2.50 3.53
CA THR A 201 29.72 -1.36 2.63
C THR A 201 28.33 -1.40 2.00
N ALA A 202 27.87 -2.57 1.54
CA ALA A 202 26.52 -2.71 0.99
C ALA A 202 25.45 -2.37 2.03
N VAL A 203 25.57 -2.86 3.27
CA VAL A 203 24.65 -2.53 4.36
C VAL A 203 24.67 -1.03 4.68
N ALA A 204 25.85 -0.43 4.78
CA ALA A 204 25.99 1.00 5.08
C ALA A 204 25.40 1.88 3.96
N VAL A 205 25.67 1.56 2.69
CA VAL A 205 25.12 2.27 1.53
C VAL A 205 23.61 2.09 1.46
N CYS A 206 23.09 0.87 1.65
CA CYS A 206 21.64 0.63 1.68
C CYS A 206 20.98 1.42 2.81
N GLY A 207 21.56 1.41 4.02
CA GLY A 207 21.05 2.18 5.16
C GLY A 207 21.03 3.68 4.86
N TRP A 208 22.11 4.23 4.29
CA TRP A 208 22.18 5.64 3.90
C TRP A 208 21.16 5.99 2.80
N VAL A 209 21.03 5.17 1.76
CA VAL A 209 20.04 5.40 0.68
C VAL A 209 18.62 5.34 1.23
N VAL A 210 18.30 4.37 2.09
CA VAL A 210 16.98 4.25 2.70
C VAL A 210 16.66 5.50 3.51
N VAL A 211 17.56 5.96 4.37
CA VAL A 211 17.36 7.20 5.16
C VAL A 211 17.20 8.42 4.24
N ALA A 212 18.12 8.61 3.28
CA ALA A 212 18.07 9.74 2.37
C ALA A 212 16.79 9.77 1.50
N ARG A 213 16.26 8.60 1.13
CA ARG A 213 14.99 8.49 0.39
C ARG A 213 13.78 8.65 1.28
N HIS A 214 13.82 8.09 2.48
CA HIS A 214 12.76 8.23 3.47
C HIS A 214 12.54 9.70 3.83
N ASP A 215 13.61 10.46 4.06
CA ASP A 215 13.54 11.88 4.39
C ASP A 215 12.95 12.74 3.25
N GLN A 216 12.98 12.25 2.01
CA GLN A 216 12.41 12.93 0.84
C GLN A 216 10.99 12.46 0.49
N ALA A 217 10.53 11.36 1.08
CA ALA A 217 9.30 10.68 0.69
C ALA A 217 8.37 10.46 1.90
N ALA A 218 8.10 11.53 2.65
CA ALA A 218 7.08 11.49 3.69
C ALA A 218 5.72 11.10 3.07
N TYR A 219 5.01 10.18 3.72
CA TYR A 219 3.74 9.69 3.22
C TYR A 219 2.69 10.80 3.23
N LEU A 220 2.15 11.12 2.04
CA LEU A 220 1.15 12.19 1.83
C LEU A 220 1.60 13.59 2.34
N ASP A 221 2.89 13.87 2.33
CA ASP A 221 3.45 15.17 2.70
C ASP A 221 4.74 15.47 1.89
N LEU A 222 5.32 16.65 2.11
CA LEU A 222 6.60 17.04 1.53
C LEU A 222 7.78 16.37 2.25
N GLY A 223 8.97 16.49 1.66
CA GLY A 223 10.22 16.08 2.30
C GLY A 223 10.44 16.77 3.64
N HIS A 224 11.20 16.14 4.53
CA HIS A 224 11.41 16.54 5.92
C HIS A 224 11.91 17.99 6.07
N ASP A 225 12.71 18.46 5.12
CA ASP A 225 13.23 19.83 5.04
C ASP A 225 12.14 20.90 4.85
N ARG A 226 10.95 20.49 4.38
CA ARG A 226 9.80 21.35 4.11
C ARG A 226 8.66 21.19 5.11
N LEU A 227 8.81 20.32 6.10
CA LEU A 227 7.84 20.13 7.20
C LEU A 227 8.06 21.21 8.26
N THR A 228 7.75 22.46 7.91
CA THR A 228 8.14 23.63 8.70
C THR A 228 7.13 24.04 9.76
N ALA A 229 5.87 23.59 9.69
CA ALA A 229 4.80 23.97 10.60
C ALA A 229 4.43 22.84 11.58
N ASP A 230 4.14 23.17 12.85
CA ASP A 230 3.75 22.21 13.89
C ASP A 230 2.22 22.22 14.10
N LEU A 231 1.56 21.07 13.96
CA LEU A 231 0.11 20.96 14.17
C LEU A 231 -0.29 21.14 15.65
N GLY A 232 0.67 21.10 16.57
CA GLY A 232 0.49 21.47 17.99
C GLY A 232 -0.08 22.87 18.19
N ASP A 233 0.21 23.80 17.29
CA ASP A 233 -0.31 25.16 17.32
C ASP A 233 -1.83 25.22 17.01
N VAL A 234 -2.38 24.17 16.38
CA VAL A 234 -3.80 24.05 16.05
C VAL A 234 -4.55 23.18 17.05
N SER A 235 -3.94 22.07 17.50
CA SER A 235 -4.46 21.26 18.59
C SER A 235 -3.30 20.67 19.42
N PRO A 236 -3.33 20.78 20.75
CA PRO A 236 -2.32 20.16 21.63
C PRO A 236 -2.18 18.65 21.41
N ALA A 237 -3.25 17.97 20.98
CA ALA A 237 -3.23 16.52 20.69
C ALA A 237 -2.30 16.15 19.51
N MET A 238 -1.93 17.13 18.69
CA MET A 238 -1.05 16.96 17.53
C MET A 238 0.34 17.57 17.74
N SER A 239 0.71 17.91 18.98
CA SER A 239 2.02 18.51 19.30
C SER A 239 3.17 17.66 18.79
N GLY A 240 4.12 18.30 18.09
CA GLY A 240 5.30 17.65 17.53
C GLY A 240 5.05 16.95 16.19
N ILE A 241 3.82 16.96 15.68
CA ILE A 241 3.52 16.52 14.32
C ILE A 241 3.81 17.68 13.37
N ARG A 242 4.97 17.62 12.69
CA ARG A 242 5.38 18.62 11.71
C ARG A 242 4.84 18.28 10.32
N THR A 243 4.35 19.30 9.63
CA THR A 243 3.77 19.18 8.28
C THR A 243 4.16 20.38 7.40
N ASN A 244 3.83 20.31 6.11
CA ASN A 244 4.01 21.44 5.21
C ASN A 244 3.00 22.59 5.48
N PRO A 245 3.31 23.84 5.08
CA PRO A 245 2.44 24.99 5.34
C PRO A 245 1.01 24.88 4.80
N SER A 246 0.80 24.18 3.68
CA SER A 246 -0.53 23.99 3.09
C SER A 246 -1.39 23.06 3.93
N THR A 247 -0.86 21.90 4.33
CA THR A 247 -1.56 21.00 5.26
C THR A 247 -1.84 21.69 6.58
N TYR A 248 -0.87 22.44 7.13
CA TYR A 248 -1.09 23.23 8.33
C TYR A 248 -2.25 24.22 8.17
N ALA A 249 -2.28 24.99 7.08
CA ALA A 249 -3.35 25.94 6.81
C ALA A 249 -4.72 25.25 6.71
N TYR A 250 -4.79 24.11 6.02
CA TYR A 250 -5.99 23.30 5.88
C TYR A 250 -6.50 22.79 7.24
N VAL A 251 -5.62 22.24 8.08
CA VAL A 251 -5.98 21.75 9.42
C VAL A 251 -6.39 22.89 10.35
N ARG A 252 -5.71 24.03 10.29
CA ARG A 252 -6.09 25.25 11.03
C ARG A 252 -7.49 25.72 10.63
N GLN A 253 -7.81 25.69 9.34
CA GLN A 253 -9.15 26.07 8.87
C GLN A 253 -10.24 25.14 9.41
N ILE A 254 -9.97 23.85 9.63
CA ILE A 254 -10.92 22.96 10.34
C ILE A 254 -11.18 23.50 11.75
N ARG A 255 -10.14 23.83 12.51
CA ARG A 255 -10.29 24.40 13.86
C ARG A 255 -11.13 25.69 13.83
N ASP A 256 -10.80 26.60 12.93
CA ASP A 256 -11.53 27.87 12.75
C ASP A 256 -13.02 27.62 12.41
N CYS A 257 -13.33 26.61 11.58
CA CYS A 257 -14.71 26.20 11.29
C CYS A 257 -15.44 25.70 12.54
N LEU A 258 -14.79 24.86 13.35
CA LEU A 258 -15.38 24.29 14.57
C LEU A 258 -15.70 25.37 15.60
N ASP A 259 -14.82 26.35 15.76
CA ASP A 259 -15.01 27.48 16.68
C ASP A 259 -16.15 28.41 16.21
N ARG A 260 -16.28 28.61 14.89
CA ARG A 260 -17.33 29.46 14.29
C ARG A 260 -18.71 28.79 14.27
N PHE A 261 -18.76 27.47 14.12
CA PHE A 261 -19.99 26.69 13.95
C PHE A 261 -20.03 25.50 14.91
N PRO A 262 -20.13 25.74 16.23
CA PRO A 262 -20.12 24.66 17.21
C PRO A 262 -21.35 23.76 17.03
N ALA A 263 -21.12 22.45 16.98
CA ALA A 263 -22.15 21.42 16.94
C ALA A 263 -21.70 20.18 17.72
N PRO A 264 -22.62 19.49 18.44
CA PRO A 264 -22.27 18.29 19.20
C PRO A 264 -21.87 17.10 18.30
N ARG A 265 -22.31 17.10 17.04
CA ARG A 265 -21.97 16.07 16.05
C ARG A 265 -21.33 16.72 14.85
N THR A 266 -20.08 16.37 14.58
CA THR A 266 -19.33 16.98 13.49
C THR A 266 -18.66 15.92 12.64
N ALA A 267 -18.79 16.04 11.32
CA ALA A 267 -18.05 15.24 10.35
C ALA A 267 -17.23 16.15 9.43
N VAL A 268 -16.04 15.68 9.04
CA VAL A 268 -15.21 16.32 8.02
C VAL A 268 -14.91 15.28 6.95
N LEU A 269 -15.55 15.41 5.79
CA LEU A 269 -15.52 14.41 4.72
C LEU A 269 -14.66 14.87 3.54
N PRO A 270 -13.96 13.96 2.83
CA PRO A 270 -13.87 12.51 3.10
C PRO A 270 -12.65 12.07 3.93
N ASP A 271 -11.51 12.78 3.85
CA ASP A 271 -10.18 12.26 4.23
C ASP A 271 -9.69 12.69 5.63
N ASN A 272 -10.57 12.92 6.61
CA ASN A 272 -10.20 13.67 7.82
C ASN A 272 -10.46 12.92 9.14
N ALA A 273 -10.21 11.61 9.16
CA ALA A 273 -10.42 10.77 10.34
C ALA A 273 -9.59 11.21 11.56
N PHE A 274 -8.44 11.87 11.35
CA PHE A 274 -7.63 12.44 12.43
C PHE A 274 -8.38 13.53 13.23
N ALA A 275 -9.36 14.20 12.63
CA ALA A 275 -10.06 15.33 13.23
C ALA A 275 -10.84 14.92 14.50
N TYR A 276 -11.36 13.68 14.55
CA TYR A 276 -12.15 13.19 15.68
C TYR A 276 -11.33 13.12 16.98
N PRO A 277 -10.20 12.39 17.05
CA PRO A 277 -9.36 12.42 18.24
C PRO A 277 -8.64 13.76 18.43
N ALA A 278 -8.26 14.46 17.36
CA ALA A 278 -7.50 15.72 17.48
C ALA A 278 -8.32 16.88 18.04
N PHE A 279 -9.62 16.93 17.75
CA PHE A 279 -10.51 18.03 18.18
C PHE A 279 -11.63 17.56 19.13
N GLY A 280 -11.64 16.29 19.54
CA GLY A 280 -12.66 15.74 20.43
C GLY A 280 -14.06 15.68 19.80
N LEU A 281 -14.14 15.41 18.50
CA LEU A 281 -15.40 15.42 17.76
C LEU A 281 -16.08 14.05 17.78
N THR A 282 -17.41 14.06 17.74
CA THR A 282 -18.21 12.86 17.55
C THR A 282 -18.64 12.77 16.08
N ASN A 283 -18.16 11.76 15.35
CA ASN A 283 -18.58 11.48 13.98
C ASN A 283 -20.05 11.00 14.00
N PRO A 284 -21.00 11.71 13.36
CA PRO A 284 -22.36 11.22 13.25
C PRO A 284 -22.52 10.07 12.26
N PHE A 285 -21.63 9.89 11.30
CA PHE A 285 -21.75 8.85 10.29
C PHE A 285 -21.27 7.49 10.81
N PRO A 286 -21.68 6.38 10.16
CA PRO A 286 -21.09 5.06 10.35
C PRO A 286 -19.55 5.07 10.24
N LEU A 287 -18.90 4.03 10.75
CA LEU A 287 -17.44 3.94 10.86
C LEU A 287 -16.74 3.88 9.49
N GLU A 288 -17.45 3.41 8.46
CA GLU A 288 -16.96 3.25 7.09
C GLU A 288 -16.50 4.59 6.51
N TRP A 289 -15.28 4.62 5.96
CA TRP A 289 -14.83 5.82 5.26
C TRP A 289 -15.36 5.82 3.84
N PRO A 290 -15.69 7.00 3.27
CA PRO A 290 -16.15 7.15 1.89
C PRO A 290 -15.02 6.94 0.86
N LEU A 291 -14.13 5.99 1.10
CA LEU A 291 -13.08 5.57 0.18
C LEU A 291 -13.59 4.43 -0.71
N PRO A 292 -13.18 4.38 -2.00
CA PRO A 292 -13.60 3.33 -2.93
C PRO A 292 -13.43 1.89 -2.41
N LEU A 293 -12.41 1.67 -1.58
CA LEU A 293 -12.07 0.35 -1.04
C LEU A 293 -12.77 0.03 0.29
N GLU A 294 -13.31 1.03 0.98
CA GLU A 294 -13.93 0.88 2.30
C GLU A 294 -15.45 0.94 2.25
N ILE A 295 -16.01 1.52 1.19
CA ILE A 295 -17.44 1.52 0.92
C ILE A 295 -17.84 0.19 0.28
N VAL A 296 -18.26 -0.76 1.11
CA VAL A 296 -18.76 -2.08 0.70
C VAL A 296 -20.21 -2.30 1.16
N GLY A 297 -20.94 -3.15 0.43
CA GLY A 297 -22.32 -3.51 0.77
C GLY A 297 -23.28 -2.32 0.80
N ASP A 298 -23.99 -2.17 1.92
CA ASP A 298 -25.03 -1.16 2.14
C ASP A 298 -24.51 0.16 2.76
N ALA A 299 -23.18 0.31 2.90
CA ALA A 299 -22.57 1.48 3.55
C ALA A 299 -23.04 2.83 2.97
N PRO A 300 -23.15 3.02 1.63
CA PRO A 300 -23.69 4.26 1.07
C PRO A 300 -25.10 4.58 1.58
N GLN A 301 -25.97 3.58 1.62
CA GLN A 301 -27.37 3.71 2.04
C GLN A 301 -27.45 4.08 3.52
N ARG A 302 -26.61 3.45 4.38
CA ARG A 302 -26.54 3.79 5.80
C ARG A 302 -26.06 5.22 6.03
N MET A 303 -25.06 5.71 5.28
CA MET A 303 -24.61 7.10 5.38
C MET A 303 -25.69 8.10 4.91
N LEU A 304 -26.44 7.78 3.85
CA LEU A 304 -27.55 8.61 3.39
C LEU A 304 -28.73 8.61 4.37
N ALA A 305 -29.10 7.46 4.92
CA ALA A 305 -30.13 7.36 5.95
C ALA A 305 -29.74 8.13 7.21
N LYS A 306 -28.46 8.10 7.60
CA LYS A 306 -27.95 8.90 8.72
C LYS A 306 -28.05 10.40 8.45
N SER A 307 -27.90 10.83 7.20
CA SER A 307 -28.13 12.23 6.81
C SER A 307 -29.58 12.67 7.07
N ASP A 308 -30.57 11.80 6.80
CA ASP A 308 -31.98 12.09 7.10
C ASP A 308 -32.27 12.15 8.61
N GLU A 309 -31.63 11.27 9.38
CA GLU A 309 -31.70 11.30 10.83
C GLU A 309 -31.13 12.61 11.39
N LEU A 310 -29.96 13.03 10.93
CA LEU A 310 -29.36 14.32 11.30
C LEU A 310 -30.28 15.50 11.01
N ASN A 311 -30.95 15.51 9.84
CA ASN A 311 -31.91 16.55 9.50
C ASN A 311 -33.08 16.65 10.48
N ARG A 312 -33.53 15.52 11.05
CA ARG A 312 -34.63 15.50 12.02
C ARG A 312 -34.17 15.94 13.40
N GLU A 313 -32.94 15.62 13.77
CA GLU A 313 -32.43 15.81 15.13
C GLU A 313 -31.67 17.13 15.34
N GLY A 314 -31.17 17.77 14.27
CA GLY A 314 -30.38 19.00 14.38
C GLY A 314 -29.02 18.77 15.04
N GLY A 315 -28.39 19.81 15.58
CA GLY A 315 -27.12 19.69 16.31
C GLY A 315 -25.98 19.06 15.50
N TYR A 316 -25.81 19.44 14.23
CA TYR A 316 -24.76 18.92 13.38
C TYR A 316 -23.99 19.99 12.59
N LEU A 317 -22.72 19.68 12.34
CA LEU A 317 -21.87 20.32 11.33
C LEU A 317 -21.29 19.24 10.42
N VAL A 318 -21.50 19.33 9.12
CA VAL A 318 -20.83 18.46 8.15
C VAL A 318 -20.01 19.34 7.20
N LEU A 319 -18.69 19.23 7.30
CA LEU A 319 -17.74 19.94 6.44
C LEU A 319 -17.35 19.03 5.27
N PHE A 320 -17.35 19.59 4.07
CA PHE A 320 -16.95 18.96 2.83
C PHE A 320 -15.68 19.62 2.30
N GLN A 321 -14.64 18.81 2.15
CA GLN A 321 -13.35 19.20 1.60
C GLN A 321 -13.49 19.64 0.14
N THR A 322 -12.91 20.80 -0.22
CA THR A 322 -12.81 21.25 -1.63
C THR A 322 -11.41 21.05 -2.21
N VAL A 323 -10.41 20.89 -1.34
CA VAL A 323 -9.00 20.70 -1.72
C VAL A 323 -8.63 19.23 -1.56
N PRO A 324 -8.27 18.48 -2.63
CA PRO A 324 -7.96 17.05 -2.51
C PRO A 324 -6.66 16.80 -1.72
N SER A 325 -6.61 15.67 -1.01
CA SER A 325 -5.43 15.24 -0.22
C SER A 325 -4.14 15.20 -1.04
N ARG A 326 -4.22 14.82 -2.32
CA ARG A 326 -3.07 14.86 -3.25
C ARG A 326 -2.50 16.27 -3.47
N LEU A 327 -3.33 17.32 -3.41
CA LEU A 327 -2.85 18.69 -3.52
C LEU A 327 -2.13 19.13 -2.24
N LEU A 328 -2.65 18.73 -1.08
CA LEU A 328 -1.98 18.97 0.21
C LEU A 328 -0.62 18.26 0.28
N ALA A 329 -0.56 17.00 -0.19
CA ALA A 329 0.65 16.20 -0.21
C ALA A 329 1.77 16.79 -1.09
N THR A 330 1.43 17.62 -2.08
CA THR A 330 2.40 18.32 -2.93
C THR A 330 2.68 19.75 -2.51
N GLY A 331 2.13 20.20 -1.37
CA GLY A 331 2.26 21.59 -0.91
C GLY A 331 1.53 22.59 -1.81
N GLY A 332 0.47 22.13 -2.50
CA GLY A 332 -0.34 22.99 -3.35
C GLY A 332 -1.13 24.03 -2.55
N PRO A 333 -1.71 25.04 -3.22
CA PRO A 333 -2.37 26.14 -2.54
C PRO A 333 -3.65 25.70 -1.82
N VAL A 334 -3.87 26.25 -0.62
CA VAL A 334 -5.11 26.10 0.14
C VAL A 334 -5.81 27.47 0.17
N PRO A 335 -6.99 27.61 -0.45
CA PRO A 335 -7.71 28.88 -0.45
C PRO A 335 -8.03 29.35 0.97
N ALA A 336 -7.91 30.65 1.21
CA ALA A 336 -8.30 31.25 2.50
C ALA A 336 -9.81 31.22 2.74
N GLU A 337 -10.60 31.23 1.66
CA GLU A 337 -12.05 31.08 1.65
C GLU A 337 -12.48 30.52 0.28
N VAL A 338 -13.60 29.80 0.26
CA VAL A 338 -14.21 29.27 -0.97
C VAL A 338 -15.69 29.68 -1.06
N PRO A 339 -16.21 29.98 -2.27
CA PRO A 339 -17.63 30.17 -2.50
C PRO A 339 -18.49 28.96 -2.09
N ALA A 340 -19.76 29.18 -1.75
CA ALA A 340 -20.69 28.13 -1.32
C ALA A 340 -21.02 27.10 -2.41
N ASP A 341 -20.86 27.47 -3.69
CA ASP A 341 -21.06 26.63 -4.86
C ASP A 341 -19.76 25.94 -5.33
N THR A 342 -18.65 26.09 -4.60
CA THR A 342 -17.39 25.43 -4.91
C THR A 342 -17.58 23.91 -4.95
N PRO A 343 -17.15 23.23 -6.03
CA PRO A 343 -17.24 21.78 -6.11
C PRO A 343 -16.51 21.09 -4.96
N VAL A 344 -17.21 20.18 -4.27
CA VAL A 344 -16.62 19.35 -3.22
C VAL A 344 -15.83 18.20 -3.84
N PHE A 345 -14.70 17.86 -3.21
CA PHE A 345 -13.93 16.68 -3.55
C PHE A 345 -14.71 15.43 -3.15
N THR A 346 -14.68 14.42 -4.02
CA THR A 346 -15.45 13.19 -3.84
C THR A 346 -14.76 12.04 -4.56
N TYR A 347 -14.72 10.86 -3.94
CA TYR A 347 -14.21 9.66 -4.59
C TYR A 347 -15.28 8.94 -5.41
N LEU A 348 -16.49 8.82 -4.86
CA LEU A 348 -17.58 7.99 -5.41
C LEU A 348 -18.87 8.76 -5.70
N GLY A 349 -18.90 10.07 -5.47
CA GLY A 349 -20.11 10.90 -5.50
C GLY A 349 -20.92 10.91 -4.20
N LEU A 350 -20.56 10.08 -3.20
CA LEU A 350 -21.32 9.91 -1.96
C LEU A 350 -21.36 11.19 -1.12
N GLU A 351 -20.25 11.90 -1.00
CA GLU A 351 -20.14 13.16 -0.28
C GLU A 351 -21.07 14.22 -0.88
N ARG A 352 -21.18 14.24 -2.22
CA ARG A 352 -22.08 15.13 -2.95
C ARG A 352 -23.56 14.77 -2.69
N ALA A 353 -23.86 13.47 -2.62
CA ALA A 353 -25.19 12.98 -2.28
C ALA A 353 -25.59 13.31 -0.83
N ILE A 354 -24.65 13.14 0.12
CA ILE A 354 -24.82 13.55 1.53
C ILE A 354 -25.06 15.07 1.61
N GLN A 355 -24.23 15.88 0.95
CA GLN A 355 -24.36 17.34 0.92
C GLN A 355 -25.74 17.78 0.39
N ALA A 356 -26.22 17.15 -0.68
CA ALA A 356 -27.53 17.44 -1.27
C ALA A 356 -28.70 17.03 -0.37
N ARG A 357 -28.51 15.98 0.45
CA ARG A 357 -29.54 15.45 1.35
C ARG A 357 -29.66 16.23 2.65
N LEU A 358 -28.57 16.81 3.15
CA LEU A 358 -28.57 17.64 4.37
C LEU A 358 -29.29 18.98 4.16
N THR A 359 -30.27 19.28 5.00
CA THR A 359 -31.14 20.47 4.92
C THR A 359 -30.63 21.67 5.71
N GLY A 360 -29.57 21.51 6.50
CA GLY A 360 -28.93 22.58 7.27
C GLY A 360 -28.50 23.76 6.39
N ARG A 361 -28.30 24.92 7.01
CA ARG A 361 -27.84 26.12 6.29
C ARG A 361 -26.47 25.84 5.69
N VAL A 362 -26.27 26.32 4.47
CA VAL A 362 -24.95 26.24 3.82
C VAL A 362 -24.01 27.21 4.54
N VAL A 363 -22.82 26.74 4.89
CA VAL A 363 -21.76 27.54 5.50
C VAL A 363 -20.47 27.39 4.69
N THR A 364 -19.63 28.42 4.71
CA THR A 364 -18.28 28.39 4.15
C THR A 364 -17.29 28.79 5.23
N CYS A 365 -16.15 28.11 5.28
CA CYS A 365 -15.07 28.43 6.20
C CYS A 365 -13.76 27.85 5.65
N GLY A 366 -12.78 28.72 5.36
CA GLY A 366 -11.53 28.26 4.76
C GLY A 366 -11.75 27.57 3.41
N SER A 367 -11.08 26.44 3.22
CA SER A 367 -11.23 25.55 2.07
C SER A 367 -12.41 24.57 2.17
N PHE A 368 -13.42 24.85 3.00
CA PHE A 368 -14.57 23.97 3.20
C PHE A 368 -15.88 24.64 2.84
N VAL A 369 -16.76 23.85 2.23
CA VAL A 369 -18.20 24.10 2.18
C VAL A 369 -18.85 23.17 3.19
N GLY A 370 -19.86 23.62 3.91
CA GLY A 370 -20.49 22.82 4.96
C GLY A 370 -22.00 22.96 5.05
N LYS A 371 -22.59 22.08 5.84
CA LYS A 371 -24.00 22.09 6.25
C LYS A 371 -24.07 22.15 7.76
N TYR A 372 -24.78 23.14 8.27
CA TYR A 372 -24.89 23.40 9.70
C TYR A 372 -26.34 23.51 10.15
N ALA A 373 -26.68 22.80 11.22
CA ALA A 373 -27.93 22.94 11.94
C ALA A 373 -27.58 22.89 13.44
N PRO A 374 -27.61 24.02 14.17
CA PRO A 374 -27.20 24.07 15.58
C PRO A 374 -28.04 23.17 16.48
#